data_AF-J1EDH5-F1
#
_entry.id   AF-J1EDH5-F1
#
_cell.length_a   1.000
_cell.length_b   1.000
_cell.length_c   1.000
_cell.angle_alpha   90.00
_cell.angle_beta   90.00
_cell.angle_gamma   90.00
#
_symmetry.space_group_name_H-M   'P 1'
#
loop_
_entity.id
_entity.type
_entity.pdbx_description
1 polymer ?
#
loop_
_entity_poly.entity_id
_entity_poly.type
_entity_poly.pdbx_seq_one_letter_code
_entity_poly.pdbx_strand_id
1 'polypeptide(L)'
;MRDAQGLVEVVIDEHKLGGLAARTRHTGRLRIRFDEEIGAIARADATVPVSQFLHWPSTENGFVCDVPGPGIATAMLEVRRGDVEALRTSLAALLAPEVRAAATLGAATKAASVPLPPTVKERTVTDLTVEYLRRHEGAWKPDQLRRRKDQCDLLAELVGDVPLAKVDRLALRELADQIARIPDERHNIRRKYKSSAATFPELIALADQHDLPRLTTQAQARLLDSLAEIFAWAVRETMMIQNPATGLGGELLKKAGGPKAKASQQRDAFSSAELGLIFSAPWFKNGVGQRTPKGKFYAYRPHYYWLPLLALLGGGRLNELSQLYLSDIRLDESGIAYFDFNLEGEGKMDLDGMEKSLGTDKSLKTINSQRIIPVHAYLLERGFLEYVNALRVAGHVRLFPELSFDKTKGYGKAAGKWFNERYLGIELKIPRDGRRTFHSLRHNFATALGATGLPTTLKSDLMGHSRSKALVESRYDKGASVKTFQDGINALSFPLPSIVKFDVEGGVEAIRHALELKAVHGKKHR
;
A
#
# COMPACT_ATOMS: atom_id res chain seq x y z
N MET A 1 -12.41 -33.34 19.21
CA MET A 1 -11.96 -33.56 20.60
C MET A 1 -13.15 -33.26 21.49
N ARG A 2 -13.68 -34.25 22.22
CA ARG A 2 -14.80 -34.06 23.14
C ARG A 2 -14.32 -33.24 24.35
N ASP A 3 -15.10 -32.23 24.75
CA ASP A 3 -14.96 -31.65 26.08
C ASP A 3 -15.56 -32.61 27.13
N ALA A 4 -15.38 -32.27 28.41
CA ALA A 4 -15.83 -33.08 29.54
C ALA A 4 -17.35 -33.33 29.60
N GLN A 5 -18.13 -32.73 28.68
CA GLN A 5 -19.57 -32.90 28.57
C GLN A 5 -20.03 -33.70 27.32
N GLY A 6 -19.11 -34.19 26.48
CA GLY A 6 -19.44 -35.14 25.40
C GLY A 6 -19.87 -34.55 24.04
N LEU A 7 -19.61 -33.26 23.79
CA LEU A 7 -20.22 -32.50 22.67
C LEU A 7 -19.54 -32.67 21.30
N VAL A 8 -20.30 -32.48 20.20
CA VAL A 8 -19.86 -32.53 18.78
C VAL A 8 -19.96 -31.16 18.10
N GLU A 9 -18.96 -30.84 17.26
CA GLU A 9 -18.77 -29.52 16.63
C GLU A 9 -19.17 -29.57 15.14
N VAL A 10 -19.97 -28.60 14.67
CA VAL A 10 -20.44 -28.52 13.28
C VAL A 10 -20.19 -27.13 12.68
N VAL A 11 -19.65 -27.09 11.45
CA VAL A 11 -19.36 -25.86 10.69
C VAL A 11 -20.39 -25.68 9.59
N ILE A 12 -20.98 -24.47 9.45
CA ILE A 12 -21.92 -24.13 8.38
C ILE A 12 -21.16 -23.55 7.19
N ASP A 13 -21.43 -24.08 5.98
CA ASP A 13 -20.88 -23.60 4.71
C ASP A 13 -21.53 -22.27 4.25
N GLU A 14 -20.72 -21.23 4.11
CA GLU A 14 -21.12 -19.87 3.73
C GLU A 14 -21.67 -19.76 2.30
N HIS A 15 -21.35 -20.72 1.43
CA HIS A 15 -21.68 -20.65 0.01
C HIS A 15 -23.12 -21.06 -0.30
N LYS A 16 -23.82 -21.72 0.64
CA LYS A 16 -25.20 -22.20 0.45
C LYS A 16 -26.27 -21.28 1.04
N LEU A 17 -25.89 -20.18 1.71
CA LEU A 17 -26.82 -19.16 2.22
C LEU A 17 -27.17 -18.16 1.10
N GLY A 18 -28.46 -18.10 0.76
CA GLY A 18 -29.00 -17.18 -0.25
C GLY A 18 -28.98 -15.72 0.23
N GLY A 19 -28.38 -14.84 -0.58
CA GLY A 19 -28.41 -13.38 -0.40
C GLY A 19 -27.27 -12.78 0.45
N LEU A 20 -26.82 -11.58 0.06
CA LEU A 20 -25.70 -10.86 0.68
C LEU A 20 -25.95 -10.51 2.17
N ALA A 21 -27.22 -10.32 2.54
CA ALA A 21 -27.64 -10.04 3.92
C ALA A 21 -27.60 -11.28 4.84
N ALA A 22 -27.79 -12.50 4.30
CA ALA A 22 -27.70 -13.74 5.07
C ALA A 22 -26.24 -14.11 5.39
N ARG A 23 -25.31 -13.81 4.47
CA ARG A 23 -23.86 -14.07 4.60
C ARG A 23 -23.17 -13.27 5.71
N THR A 24 -23.75 -12.15 6.14
CA THR A 24 -23.16 -11.25 7.14
C THR A 24 -23.79 -11.38 8.53
N ARG A 25 -24.94 -12.04 8.66
CA ARG A 25 -25.67 -12.16 9.93
C ARG A 25 -25.72 -13.58 10.53
N HIS A 26 -25.36 -14.63 9.79
CA HIS A 26 -25.56 -16.02 10.22
C HIS A 26 -24.32 -16.93 10.13
N THR A 27 -23.10 -16.37 10.14
CA THR A 27 -21.87 -17.19 10.23
C THR A 27 -21.51 -17.44 11.69
N GLY A 28 -21.80 -18.64 12.18
CA GLY A 28 -21.44 -19.10 13.53
C GLY A 28 -21.34 -20.63 13.60
N ARG A 29 -20.56 -21.15 14.56
CA ARG A 29 -20.47 -22.60 14.82
C ARG A 29 -21.70 -23.06 15.59
N LEU A 30 -22.32 -24.16 15.17
CA LEU A 30 -23.49 -24.71 15.83
C LEU A 30 -23.05 -25.70 16.92
N ARG A 31 -23.64 -25.59 18.12
CA ARG A 31 -23.40 -26.52 19.24
C ARG A 31 -24.67 -27.32 19.48
N ILE A 32 -24.69 -28.59 19.04
CA ILE A 32 -25.83 -29.49 19.21
C ILE A 32 -25.72 -30.12 20.60
N ARG A 33 -26.82 -30.09 21.36
CA ARG A 33 -26.81 -30.33 22.82
C ARG A 33 -27.12 -31.78 23.19
N PHE A 34 -27.74 -32.56 22.30
CA PHE A 34 -28.17 -33.93 22.58
C PHE A 34 -27.74 -34.92 21.46
N ASP A 35 -27.25 -36.10 21.86
CA ASP A 35 -26.75 -37.13 20.94
C ASP A 35 -27.84 -37.72 20.02
N GLU A 36 -29.09 -37.70 20.48
CA GLU A 36 -30.26 -38.20 19.74
C GLU A 36 -30.59 -37.32 18.51
N GLU A 37 -30.31 -36.01 18.60
CA GLU A 37 -30.50 -35.06 17.50
C GLU A 37 -29.49 -35.31 16.37
N ILE A 38 -28.25 -35.68 16.69
CA ILE A 38 -27.22 -36.07 15.70
C ILE A 38 -27.60 -37.38 15.00
N GLY A 39 -28.16 -38.32 15.76
CA GLY A 39 -28.69 -39.57 15.22
C GLY A 39 -29.87 -39.35 14.26
N ALA A 40 -30.71 -38.33 14.47
CA ALA A 40 -31.78 -37.94 13.56
C ALA A 40 -31.25 -37.25 12.30
N ILE A 41 -30.26 -36.37 12.45
CA ILE A 41 -29.54 -35.66 11.37
C ILE A 41 -28.84 -36.64 10.42
N ALA A 42 -28.20 -37.67 10.95
CA ALA A 42 -27.48 -38.64 10.13
C ALA A 42 -28.41 -39.65 9.41
N ARG A 43 -29.65 -39.83 9.90
CA ARG A 43 -30.60 -40.85 9.40
C ARG A 43 -31.64 -40.32 8.42
N ALA A 44 -31.86 -39.01 8.38
CA ALA A 44 -32.80 -38.40 7.45
C ALA A 44 -32.16 -37.18 6.79
N ASP A 45 -32.38 -37.03 5.50
CA ASP A 45 -32.05 -35.83 4.70
C ASP A 45 -33.00 -34.68 5.11
N ALA A 46 -33.01 -34.36 6.41
CA ALA A 46 -34.05 -33.59 7.08
C ALA A 46 -33.50 -32.29 7.66
N THR A 47 -34.39 -31.31 7.79
CA THR A 47 -34.11 -29.97 8.29
C THR A 47 -34.23 -29.95 9.82
N VAL A 48 -33.23 -29.40 10.52
CA VAL A 48 -33.21 -29.40 12.00
C VAL A 48 -33.48 -28.00 12.54
N PRO A 49 -34.40 -27.83 13.51
CA PRO A 49 -34.59 -26.55 14.19
C PRO A 49 -33.41 -26.23 15.10
N VAL A 50 -32.83 -25.04 14.95
CA VAL A 50 -31.70 -24.59 15.76
C VAL A 50 -32.17 -23.62 16.83
N SER A 51 -31.87 -23.91 18.10
CA SER A 51 -32.27 -23.07 19.24
C SER A 51 -31.17 -22.12 19.73
N GLN A 52 -29.88 -22.35 19.40
CA GLN A 52 -28.78 -21.50 19.89
C GLN A 52 -27.55 -21.46 18.96
N PHE A 53 -26.96 -20.27 18.81
CA PHE A 53 -25.68 -20.01 18.13
C PHE A 53 -24.64 -19.42 19.10
N LEU A 54 -23.40 -19.91 19.09
CA LEU A 54 -22.29 -19.38 19.90
C LEU A 54 -21.12 -18.90 19.01
N HIS A 55 -20.50 -17.78 19.38
CA HIS A 55 -19.42 -17.13 18.62
C HIS A 55 -18.02 -17.60 19.07
N TRP A 56 -17.34 -18.44 18.28
CA TRP A 56 -15.94 -18.80 18.56
C TRP A 56 -14.98 -17.60 18.36
N PRO A 57 -13.96 -17.38 19.23
CA PRO A 57 -13.49 -18.26 20.32
C PRO A 57 -14.15 -18.07 21.68
N SER A 58 -15.17 -17.21 21.80
CA SER A 58 -15.82 -16.91 23.06
C SER A 58 -17.02 -17.83 23.30
N THR A 59 -16.90 -18.78 24.24
CA THR A 59 -18.02 -19.65 24.64
C THR A 59 -19.10 -18.91 25.45
N GLU A 60 -18.88 -17.64 25.77
CA GLU A 60 -19.78 -16.81 26.59
C GLU A 60 -20.68 -15.89 25.74
N ASN A 61 -20.36 -15.70 24.46
CA ASN A 61 -21.13 -14.84 23.56
C ASN A 61 -21.85 -15.67 22.49
N GLY A 62 -23.16 -15.44 22.35
CA GLY A 62 -24.02 -16.10 21.39
C GLY A 62 -25.43 -15.52 21.37
N PHE A 63 -26.27 -15.98 20.44
CA PHE A 63 -27.66 -15.58 20.37
C PHE A 63 -28.57 -16.81 20.37
N VAL A 64 -29.70 -16.67 21.06
CA VAL A 64 -30.79 -17.65 21.13
C VAL A 64 -31.78 -17.30 20.01
N CYS A 65 -32.21 -18.29 19.25
CA CYS A 65 -33.25 -18.10 18.23
C CYS A 65 -34.62 -18.41 18.86
N ASP A 66 -35.64 -17.63 18.54
CA ASP A 66 -37.01 -17.94 18.95
C ASP A 66 -37.44 -19.30 18.39
N VAL A 67 -38.11 -20.11 19.21
CA VAL A 67 -38.53 -21.46 18.83
C VAL A 67 -39.88 -21.39 18.10
N PRO A 68 -40.05 -22.06 16.94
CA PRO A 68 -39.06 -22.90 16.26
C PRO A 68 -38.10 -22.08 15.38
N GLY A 69 -36.79 -22.23 15.63
CA GLY A 69 -35.75 -21.54 14.89
C GLY A 69 -35.64 -22.01 13.43
N PRO A 70 -34.92 -21.27 12.56
CA PRO A 70 -34.81 -21.59 11.14
C PRO A 70 -34.20 -22.97 10.92
N GLY A 71 -34.84 -23.78 10.07
CA GLY A 71 -34.37 -25.11 9.74
C GLY A 71 -33.10 -25.07 8.89
N ILE A 72 -32.07 -25.81 9.30
CA ILE A 72 -30.82 -25.98 8.52
C ILE A 72 -30.80 -27.36 7.85
N ALA A 73 -30.48 -27.39 6.56
CA ALA A 73 -30.30 -28.63 5.80
C ALA A 73 -28.99 -29.34 6.19
N THR A 74 -29.03 -30.65 6.38
CA THR A 74 -27.89 -31.53 6.71
C THR A 74 -26.69 -31.35 5.78
N ALA A 75 -26.94 -31.09 4.49
CA ALA A 75 -25.89 -30.84 3.48
C ALA A 75 -25.10 -29.53 3.70
N MET A 76 -25.49 -28.68 4.65
CA MET A 76 -24.78 -27.46 5.04
C MET A 76 -23.89 -27.67 6.27
N LEU A 77 -23.87 -28.88 6.85
CA LEU A 77 -23.16 -29.21 8.07
C LEU A 77 -21.87 -29.99 7.76
N GLU A 78 -20.72 -29.46 8.16
CA GLU A 78 -19.46 -30.21 8.13
C GLU A 78 -19.11 -30.75 9.52
N VAL A 79 -18.85 -32.06 9.60
CA VAL A 79 -18.43 -32.75 10.84
C VAL A 79 -17.00 -33.24 10.67
N ARG A 80 -16.15 -33.05 11.69
CA ARG A 80 -14.76 -33.53 11.64
C ARG A 80 -14.70 -35.05 11.62
N ARG A 81 -13.83 -35.59 10.77
CA ARG A 81 -13.57 -37.03 10.62
C ARG A 81 -13.36 -37.77 11.94
N GLY A 82 -12.59 -37.19 12.87
CA GLY A 82 -12.33 -37.81 14.19
C GLY A 82 -13.58 -37.91 15.08
N ASP A 83 -14.50 -36.95 14.97
CA ASP A 83 -15.73 -36.95 15.76
C ASP A 83 -16.78 -37.92 15.15
N VAL A 84 -16.78 -38.11 13.82
CA VAL A 84 -17.57 -39.15 13.12
C VAL A 84 -17.13 -40.56 13.50
N GLU A 85 -15.82 -40.81 13.57
CA GLU A 85 -15.28 -42.12 13.96
C GLU A 85 -15.56 -42.46 15.44
N ALA A 86 -15.56 -41.45 16.33
CA ALA A 86 -15.98 -41.62 17.71
C ALA A 86 -17.48 -41.98 17.82
N LEU A 87 -18.35 -41.32 17.05
CA LEU A 87 -19.78 -41.63 16.97
C LEU A 87 -20.04 -43.05 16.41
N ARG A 88 -19.32 -43.45 15.36
CA ARG A 88 -19.39 -44.83 14.83
C ARG A 88 -19.06 -45.86 15.89
N THR A 89 -18.02 -45.61 16.68
CA THR A 89 -17.59 -46.50 17.76
C THR A 89 -18.67 -46.62 18.85
N SER A 90 -19.26 -45.49 19.26
CA SER A 90 -20.35 -45.47 20.26
C SER A 90 -21.65 -46.12 19.74
N LEU A 91 -22.02 -45.91 18.47
CA LEU A 91 -23.21 -46.52 17.87
C LEU A 91 -23.02 -48.01 17.61
N ALA A 92 -21.81 -48.43 17.20
CA ALA A 92 -21.48 -49.83 17.08
C ALA A 92 -21.63 -50.56 18.42
N ALA A 93 -21.32 -49.89 19.54
CA ALA A 93 -21.47 -50.45 20.89
C ALA A 93 -22.94 -50.75 21.28
N LEU A 94 -23.92 -50.09 20.65
CA LEU A 94 -25.36 -50.26 20.89
C LEU A 94 -25.99 -51.37 20.04
N LEU A 95 -25.27 -51.92 19.06
CA LEU A 95 -25.75 -53.02 18.24
C LEU A 95 -25.63 -54.36 18.98
N ALA A 96 -26.68 -55.17 18.91
CA ALA A 96 -26.72 -56.53 19.44
C ALA A 96 -25.57 -57.38 18.84
N PRO A 97 -25.00 -58.33 19.60
CA PRO A 97 -23.86 -59.14 19.16
C PRO A 97 -24.09 -59.84 17.82
N GLU A 98 -25.33 -60.25 17.56
CA GLU A 98 -25.77 -60.92 16.34
C GLU A 98 -25.67 -60.04 15.09
N VAL A 99 -26.03 -58.76 15.20
CA VAL A 99 -25.91 -57.77 14.10
C VAL A 99 -24.45 -57.41 13.85
N ARG A 100 -23.64 -57.38 14.91
CA ARG A 100 -22.19 -57.15 14.81
C ARG A 100 -21.46 -58.31 14.15
N ALA A 101 -21.92 -59.55 14.35
CA ALA A 101 -21.38 -60.74 13.70
C ALA A 101 -21.79 -60.85 12.22
N ALA A 102 -23.02 -60.42 11.87
CA ALA A 102 -23.50 -60.37 10.49
C ALA A 102 -22.80 -59.29 9.63
N ALA A 103 -22.19 -58.28 10.26
CA ALA A 103 -21.40 -57.26 9.58
C ALA A 103 -19.98 -57.76 9.27
N THR A 104 -19.86 -58.91 8.61
CA THR A 104 -18.59 -59.31 7.99
C THR A 104 -18.34 -58.40 6.80
N LEU A 105 -17.13 -57.85 6.68
CA LEU A 105 -16.69 -56.98 5.58
C LEU A 105 -17.16 -57.51 4.22
N GLY A 106 -18.29 -56.98 3.73
CA GLY A 106 -18.59 -57.02 2.31
C GLY A 106 -17.45 -56.30 1.63
N ALA A 107 -16.63 -57.05 0.90
CA ALA A 107 -15.57 -56.50 0.07
C ALA A 107 -16.11 -55.27 -0.63
N ALA A 108 -15.46 -54.12 -0.41
CA ALA A 108 -15.88 -52.85 -0.98
C ALA A 108 -16.16 -53.06 -2.47
N THR A 109 -17.44 -53.12 -2.84
CA THR A 109 -17.85 -53.02 -4.21
C THR A 109 -17.31 -51.67 -4.63
N LYS A 110 -16.34 -51.67 -5.55
CA LYS A 110 -15.79 -50.44 -6.15
C LYS A 110 -16.99 -49.56 -6.47
N ALA A 111 -17.17 -48.51 -5.69
CA ALA A 111 -18.20 -47.52 -5.98
C ALA A 111 -17.95 -47.10 -7.42
N ALA A 112 -18.94 -47.37 -8.29
CA ALA A 112 -18.90 -46.94 -9.66
C ALA A 112 -18.54 -45.45 -9.64
N SER A 113 -17.42 -45.11 -10.27
CA SER A 113 -16.95 -43.74 -10.36
C SER A 113 -18.09 -42.91 -10.95
N VAL A 114 -18.67 -42.04 -10.13
CA VAL A 114 -19.50 -40.95 -10.65
C VAL A 114 -18.62 -40.24 -11.69
N PRO A 115 -19.03 -40.16 -12.97
CA PRO A 115 -18.24 -39.45 -13.96
C PRO A 115 -18.06 -38.03 -13.46
N LEU A 116 -16.81 -37.60 -13.28
CA LEU A 116 -16.53 -36.20 -12.99
C LEU A 116 -17.17 -35.35 -14.11
N PRO A 117 -17.83 -34.23 -13.79
CA PRO A 117 -18.27 -33.28 -14.80
C PRO A 117 -17.07 -32.91 -15.69
N PRO A 118 -17.31 -32.59 -16.98
CA PRO A 118 -16.28 -32.46 -17.99
C PRO A 118 -15.15 -31.55 -17.52
N THR A 119 -13.93 -32.07 -17.65
CA THR A 119 -12.65 -31.48 -17.29
C THR A 119 -12.62 -29.96 -17.43
N VAL A 120 -12.66 -29.26 -16.29
CA VAL A 120 -12.20 -27.87 -16.21
C VAL A 120 -10.77 -27.90 -16.73
N LYS A 121 -10.48 -27.19 -17.84
CA LYS A 121 -9.10 -27.03 -18.33
C LYS A 121 -8.21 -26.69 -17.15
N GLU A 122 -7.24 -27.55 -16.86
CA GLU A 122 -6.27 -27.30 -15.80
C GLU A 122 -5.56 -25.99 -16.11
N ARG A 123 -5.89 -24.94 -15.35
CA ARG A 123 -5.28 -23.62 -15.51
C ARG A 123 -3.80 -23.71 -15.12
N THR A 124 -2.95 -23.05 -15.89
CA THR A 124 -1.51 -22.98 -15.60
C THR A 124 -1.11 -21.66 -14.94
N VAL A 125 0.17 -21.55 -14.54
CA VAL A 125 0.76 -20.29 -14.08
C VAL A 125 0.70 -19.20 -15.16
N THR A 126 0.91 -19.56 -16.44
CA THR A 126 0.76 -18.59 -17.54
C THR A 126 -0.69 -18.13 -17.68
N ASP A 127 -1.67 -19.04 -17.59
CA ASP A 127 -3.08 -18.65 -17.61
C ASP A 127 -3.42 -17.66 -16.47
N LEU A 128 -2.94 -17.93 -15.26
CA LEU A 128 -3.13 -17.06 -14.10
C LEU A 128 -2.56 -15.67 -14.36
N THR A 129 -1.29 -15.59 -14.78
CA THR A 129 -0.61 -14.29 -14.97
C THR A 129 -1.24 -13.46 -16.09
N VAL A 130 -1.56 -14.09 -17.22
CA VAL A 130 -2.22 -13.42 -18.35
C VAL A 130 -3.60 -12.91 -17.95
N GLU A 131 -4.43 -13.76 -17.34
CA GLU A 131 -5.78 -13.36 -16.94
C GLU A 131 -5.75 -12.31 -15.82
N TYR A 132 -4.82 -12.41 -14.87
CA TYR A 132 -4.62 -11.43 -13.81
C TYR A 132 -4.30 -10.04 -14.38
N LEU A 133 -3.36 -9.95 -15.33
CA LEU A 133 -3.01 -8.68 -15.97
C LEU A 133 -4.16 -8.14 -16.82
N ARG A 134 -4.85 -9.01 -17.57
CA ARG A 134 -5.99 -8.64 -18.41
C ARG A 134 -7.15 -8.07 -17.60
N ARG A 135 -7.50 -8.70 -16.47
CA ARG A 135 -8.61 -8.26 -15.61
C ARG A 135 -8.34 -6.96 -14.88
N HIS A 136 -7.07 -6.61 -14.69
CA HIS A 136 -6.64 -5.37 -14.07
C HIS A 136 -6.13 -4.34 -15.09
N GLU A 137 -6.35 -4.57 -16.38
CA GLU A 137 -6.00 -3.61 -17.42
C GLU A 137 -6.82 -2.33 -17.24
N GLY A 138 -6.16 -1.18 -17.31
CA GLY A 138 -6.79 0.12 -17.10
C GLY A 138 -7.12 0.46 -15.63
N ALA A 139 -7.06 -0.51 -14.71
CA ALA A 139 -7.23 -0.28 -13.26
C ALA A 139 -6.00 0.35 -12.60
N TRP A 140 -4.81 0.11 -13.17
CA TRP A 140 -3.54 0.53 -12.58
C TRP A 140 -2.84 1.63 -13.38
N LYS A 141 -2.07 2.46 -12.65
CA LYS A 141 -1.17 3.45 -13.26
C LYS A 141 -0.05 2.76 -14.03
N PRO A 142 0.56 3.41 -15.04
CA PRO A 142 1.64 2.81 -15.84
C PRO A 142 2.78 2.21 -15.00
N ASP A 143 3.11 2.87 -13.89
CA ASP A 143 4.15 2.45 -12.96
C ASP A 143 3.79 1.18 -12.17
N GLN A 144 2.52 1.11 -11.74
CA GLN A 144 1.98 -0.03 -11.01
C GLN A 144 1.78 -1.22 -11.95
N LEU A 145 1.24 -0.99 -13.14
CA LEU A 145 1.11 -2.00 -14.18
C LEU A 145 2.47 -2.61 -14.55
N ARG A 146 3.50 -1.78 -14.78
CA ARG A 146 4.85 -2.28 -15.03
C ARG A 146 5.37 -3.16 -13.89
N ARG A 147 5.20 -2.73 -12.63
CA ARG A 147 5.62 -3.55 -11.47
C ARG A 147 4.84 -4.85 -11.35
N ARG A 148 3.53 -4.85 -11.61
CA ARG A 148 2.69 -6.05 -11.57
C ARG A 148 3.04 -7.00 -12.71
N LYS A 149 3.35 -6.47 -13.88
CA LYS A 149 3.89 -7.24 -15.01
C LYS A 149 5.22 -7.90 -14.66
N ASP A 150 6.20 -7.14 -14.17
CA ASP A 150 7.49 -7.69 -13.71
C ASP A 150 7.33 -8.81 -12.66
N GLN A 151 6.29 -8.74 -11.80
CA GLN A 151 5.98 -9.79 -10.82
C GLN A 151 5.35 -11.03 -11.44
N CYS A 152 4.48 -10.86 -12.43
CA CYS A 152 3.90 -11.95 -13.21
C CYS A 152 4.98 -12.66 -14.05
N ASP A 153 5.85 -11.89 -14.70
CA ASP A 153 6.98 -12.41 -15.47
C ASP A 153 7.94 -13.18 -14.55
N LEU A 154 8.24 -12.65 -13.35
CA LEU A 154 9.03 -13.37 -12.33
C LEU A 154 8.40 -14.72 -11.97
N LEU A 155 7.09 -14.73 -11.71
CA LEU A 155 6.38 -15.97 -11.35
C LEU A 155 6.44 -16.98 -12.49
N ALA A 156 6.13 -16.55 -13.71
CA ALA A 156 6.11 -17.41 -14.89
C ALA A 156 7.51 -17.95 -15.24
N GLU A 157 8.55 -17.13 -15.15
CA GLU A 157 9.93 -17.52 -15.49
C GLU A 157 10.59 -18.43 -14.44
N LEU A 158 10.34 -18.20 -13.15
CA LEU A 158 11.01 -18.96 -12.08
C LEU A 158 10.25 -20.22 -11.65
N VAL A 159 8.92 -20.21 -11.72
CA VAL A 159 8.10 -21.40 -11.43
C VAL A 159 7.89 -22.24 -12.70
N GLY A 160 7.93 -21.61 -13.87
CA GLY A 160 7.59 -22.24 -15.13
C GLY A 160 6.07 -22.37 -15.34
N ASP A 161 5.69 -22.86 -16.52
CA ASP A 161 4.29 -23.04 -16.90
C ASP A 161 3.71 -24.37 -16.38
N VAL A 162 3.58 -24.48 -15.07
CA VAL A 162 3.01 -25.66 -14.40
C VAL A 162 1.50 -25.48 -14.14
N PRO A 163 0.72 -26.57 -14.06
CA PRO A 163 -0.67 -26.50 -13.58
C PRO A 163 -0.74 -25.88 -12.18
N LEU A 164 -1.71 -24.99 -11.94
CA LEU A 164 -1.88 -24.32 -10.64
C LEU A 164 -2.06 -25.33 -9.49
N ALA A 165 -2.64 -26.50 -9.76
CA ALA A 165 -2.80 -27.58 -8.78
C ALA A 165 -1.46 -28.15 -8.27
N LYS A 166 -0.35 -27.98 -9.02
CA LYS A 166 0.99 -28.41 -8.62
C LYS A 166 1.79 -27.31 -7.91
N VAL A 167 1.26 -26.09 -7.84
CA VAL A 167 1.91 -24.99 -7.11
C VAL A 167 1.55 -25.10 -5.63
N ASP A 168 2.39 -25.81 -4.88
CA ASP A 168 2.23 -26.00 -3.44
C ASP A 168 3.16 -25.11 -2.61
N ARG A 169 3.12 -25.27 -1.28
CA ARG A 169 3.96 -24.51 -0.35
C ARG A 169 5.45 -24.79 -0.55
N LEU A 170 5.83 -25.99 -0.99
CA LEU A 170 7.22 -26.38 -1.19
C LEU A 170 7.77 -25.72 -2.45
N ALA A 171 7.03 -25.75 -3.56
CA ALA A 171 7.39 -25.06 -4.80
C ALA A 171 7.63 -23.56 -4.58
N LEU A 172 6.80 -22.91 -3.75
CA LEU A 172 6.98 -21.49 -3.43
C LEU A 172 8.13 -21.20 -2.46
N ARG A 173 8.60 -22.18 -1.69
CA ARG A 173 9.83 -22.05 -0.90
C ARG A 173 11.07 -22.10 -1.81
N GLU A 174 11.09 -22.99 -2.79
CA GLU A 174 12.12 -23.01 -3.82
C GLU A 174 12.14 -21.69 -4.61
N LEU A 175 10.96 -21.15 -4.96
CA LEU A 175 10.86 -19.81 -5.55
C LEU A 175 11.45 -18.73 -4.64
N ALA A 176 11.21 -18.79 -3.33
CA ALA A 176 11.77 -17.82 -2.39
C ALA A 176 13.30 -17.89 -2.34
N ASP A 177 13.88 -19.10 -2.40
CA ASP A 177 15.33 -19.30 -2.45
C ASP A 177 15.93 -18.77 -3.76
N GLN A 178 15.23 -18.94 -4.90
CA GLN A 178 15.62 -18.31 -6.16
C GLN A 178 15.50 -16.76 -6.10
N ILE A 179 14.44 -16.22 -5.48
CA ILE A 179 14.27 -14.78 -5.29
C ILE A 179 15.43 -14.18 -4.49
N ALA A 180 15.98 -14.89 -3.50
CA ALA A 180 17.12 -14.42 -2.74
C ALA A 180 18.40 -14.25 -3.58
N ARG A 181 18.51 -14.95 -4.71
CA ARG A 181 19.63 -14.86 -5.65
C ARG A 181 19.46 -13.77 -6.71
N ILE A 182 18.30 -13.11 -6.77
CA ILE A 182 18.05 -12.02 -7.71
C ILE A 182 18.87 -10.78 -7.31
N PRO A 183 19.46 -10.03 -8.27
CA PRO A 183 20.22 -8.82 -7.97
C PRO A 183 19.34 -7.58 -7.67
N ASP A 184 19.84 -6.65 -6.83
CA ASP A 184 19.11 -5.46 -6.31
C ASP A 184 18.86 -4.36 -7.36
N GLU A 185 19.59 -4.38 -8.49
CA GLU A 185 19.46 -3.40 -9.59
C GLU A 185 19.22 -4.02 -10.97
N ARG A 186 18.23 -4.92 -11.07
CA ARG A 186 17.88 -5.63 -12.33
C ARG A 186 17.91 -4.76 -13.58
N HIS A 187 17.30 -3.58 -13.55
CA HIS A 187 17.24 -2.69 -14.72
C HIS A 187 18.60 -2.10 -15.12
N ASN A 188 19.45 -1.73 -14.16
CA ASN A 188 20.78 -1.21 -14.45
C ASN A 188 21.69 -2.33 -14.94
N ILE A 189 21.55 -3.54 -14.41
CA ILE A 189 22.31 -4.72 -14.84
C ILE A 189 21.96 -5.07 -16.29
N ARG A 190 20.68 -5.17 -16.64
CA ARG A 190 20.23 -5.37 -18.03
C ARG A 190 20.83 -4.33 -18.98
N ARG A 191 20.95 -3.08 -18.54
CA ARG A 191 21.58 -2.01 -19.33
C ARG A 191 23.10 -2.16 -19.40
N LYS A 192 23.77 -2.41 -18.27
CA LYS A 192 25.23 -2.51 -18.14
C LYS A 192 25.79 -3.68 -18.97
N TYR A 193 25.09 -4.81 -18.96
CA TYR A 193 25.49 -6.03 -19.67
C TYR A 193 24.79 -6.17 -21.04
N LYS A 194 24.12 -5.11 -21.52
CA LYS A 194 23.41 -5.07 -22.81
C LYS A 194 22.43 -6.25 -23.01
N SER A 195 21.85 -6.72 -21.93
CA SER A 195 20.95 -7.88 -21.88
C SER A 195 19.51 -7.42 -21.58
N SER A 196 18.98 -6.56 -22.45
CA SER A 196 17.65 -5.96 -22.28
C SER A 196 16.54 -6.99 -22.10
N ALA A 197 16.63 -8.12 -22.81
CA ALA A 197 15.66 -9.21 -22.80
C ALA A 197 16.01 -10.36 -21.84
N ALA A 198 17.01 -10.22 -20.96
CA ALA A 198 17.42 -11.34 -20.10
C ALA A 198 16.28 -11.92 -19.26
N THR A 199 16.26 -13.22 -18.99
CA THR A 199 15.29 -13.80 -18.03
C THR A 199 15.77 -13.64 -16.58
N PHE A 200 14.91 -13.88 -15.59
CA PHE A 200 15.30 -13.91 -14.18
C PHE A 200 16.38 -14.96 -13.89
N PRO A 201 16.30 -16.20 -14.42
CA PRO A 201 17.40 -17.17 -14.32
C PRO A 201 18.72 -16.65 -14.90
N GLU A 202 18.70 -15.98 -16.07
CA GLU A 202 19.90 -15.37 -16.65
C GLU A 202 20.46 -14.23 -15.80
N LEU A 203 19.60 -13.42 -15.19
CA LEU A 203 20.02 -12.37 -14.26
C LEU A 203 20.65 -12.95 -12.98
N ILE A 204 20.13 -14.08 -12.48
CA ILE A 204 20.73 -14.80 -11.36
C ILE A 204 22.12 -15.30 -11.74
N ALA A 205 22.26 -15.94 -12.92
CA ALA A 205 23.55 -16.41 -13.41
C ALA A 205 24.56 -15.27 -13.59
N LEU A 206 24.13 -14.12 -14.13
CA LEU A 206 24.98 -12.92 -14.24
C LEU A 206 25.38 -12.37 -12.87
N ALA A 207 24.47 -12.40 -11.90
CA ALA A 207 24.76 -11.94 -10.54
C ALA A 207 25.75 -12.87 -9.84
N ASP A 208 25.67 -14.19 -10.09
CA ASP A 208 26.62 -15.19 -9.60
C ASP A 208 27.99 -15.00 -10.27
N GLN A 209 28.03 -14.80 -11.58
CA GLN A 209 29.26 -14.61 -12.35
C GLN A 209 30.02 -13.33 -11.97
N HIS A 210 29.31 -12.25 -11.67
CA HIS A 210 29.91 -10.93 -11.44
C HIS A 210 29.83 -10.45 -9.98
N ASP A 211 29.48 -11.34 -9.05
CA ASP A 211 29.35 -11.05 -7.61
C ASP A 211 28.56 -9.77 -7.30
N LEU A 212 27.37 -9.65 -7.92
CA LEU A 212 26.57 -8.42 -7.85
C LEU A 212 25.76 -8.33 -6.54
N PRO A 213 25.40 -7.13 -6.03
CA PRO A 213 24.53 -7.02 -4.86
C PRO A 213 23.17 -7.71 -5.06
N ARG A 214 22.74 -8.52 -4.07
CA ARG A 214 21.45 -9.24 -4.07
C ARG A 214 20.34 -8.44 -3.39
N LEU A 215 19.09 -8.81 -3.67
CA LEU A 215 17.93 -8.19 -3.02
C LEU A 215 18.03 -8.25 -1.50
N THR A 216 17.71 -7.15 -0.84
CA THR A 216 17.55 -7.13 0.63
C THR A 216 16.41 -8.06 1.07
N THR A 217 16.48 -8.63 2.28
CA THR A 217 15.40 -9.48 2.85
C THR A 217 14.04 -8.78 2.83
N GLN A 218 14.01 -7.47 3.04
CA GLN A 218 12.79 -6.65 2.96
C GLN A 218 12.23 -6.61 1.53
N ALA A 219 13.09 -6.50 0.52
CA ALA A 219 12.68 -6.52 -0.89
C ALA A 219 12.17 -7.91 -1.31
N GLN A 220 12.85 -8.97 -0.86
CA GLN A 220 12.42 -10.36 -1.06
C GLN A 220 11.03 -10.59 -0.45
N ALA A 221 10.82 -10.20 0.82
CA ALA A 221 9.53 -10.33 1.50
C ALA A 221 8.41 -9.58 0.75
N ARG A 222 8.66 -8.35 0.28
CA ARG A 222 7.68 -7.57 -0.50
C ARG A 222 7.32 -8.24 -1.83
N LEU A 223 8.27 -8.91 -2.48
CA LEU A 223 7.98 -9.69 -3.69
C LEU A 223 7.10 -10.89 -3.34
N LEU A 224 7.43 -11.66 -2.30
CA LEU A 224 6.63 -12.79 -1.84
C LEU A 224 5.20 -12.37 -1.44
N ASP A 225 5.06 -11.27 -0.71
CA ASP A 225 3.75 -10.71 -0.35
C ASP A 225 2.95 -10.31 -1.60
N SER A 226 3.63 -9.73 -2.60
CA SER A 226 2.98 -9.38 -3.87
C SER A 226 2.52 -10.62 -4.65
N LEU A 227 3.30 -11.70 -4.65
CA LEU A 227 2.90 -12.97 -5.25
C LEU A 227 1.71 -13.59 -4.48
N ALA A 228 1.71 -13.47 -3.15
CA ALA A 228 0.59 -13.90 -2.34
C ALA A 228 -0.71 -13.14 -2.66
N GLU A 229 -0.63 -11.86 -3.03
CA GLU A 229 -1.80 -11.12 -3.53
C GLU A 229 -2.33 -11.68 -4.87
N ILE A 230 -1.44 -12.07 -5.79
CA ILE A 230 -1.82 -12.68 -7.07
C ILE A 230 -2.53 -14.02 -6.82
N PHE A 231 -1.99 -14.88 -5.97
CA PHE A 231 -2.62 -16.14 -5.60
C PHE A 231 -3.92 -15.96 -4.80
N ALA A 232 -4.01 -14.93 -3.95
CA ALA A 232 -5.26 -14.60 -3.27
C ALA A 232 -6.35 -14.19 -4.26
N TRP A 233 -5.98 -13.49 -5.34
CA TRP A 233 -6.90 -13.22 -6.44
C TRP A 233 -7.31 -14.50 -7.18
N ALA A 234 -6.37 -15.40 -7.48
CA ALA A 234 -6.66 -16.70 -8.09
C ALA A 234 -7.68 -17.52 -7.30
N VAL A 235 -7.59 -17.50 -5.97
CA VAL A 235 -8.57 -18.14 -5.08
C VAL A 235 -9.95 -17.50 -5.18
N ARG A 236 -10.03 -16.16 -5.20
CA ARG A 236 -11.32 -15.44 -5.37
C ARG A 236 -11.98 -15.72 -6.73
N GLU A 237 -11.18 -15.87 -7.78
CA GLU A 237 -11.67 -16.26 -9.11
C GLU A 237 -11.87 -17.78 -9.24
N THR A 238 -11.80 -18.54 -8.15
CA THR A 238 -12.01 -20.00 -8.09
C THR A 238 -11.02 -20.81 -8.96
N MET A 239 -9.88 -20.22 -9.34
CA MET A 239 -8.79 -20.91 -10.05
C MET A 239 -7.96 -21.79 -9.12
N MET A 240 -8.00 -21.49 -7.81
CA MET A 240 -7.34 -22.26 -6.76
C MET A 240 -8.24 -22.36 -5.53
N ILE A 241 -8.08 -23.44 -4.77
CA ILE A 241 -8.84 -23.64 -3.51
C ILE A 241 -8.18 -22.87 -2.37
N GLN A 242 -6.85 -22.85 -2.32
CA GLN A 242 -6.07 -22.25 -1.25
C GLN A 242 -4.91 -21.44 -1.81
N ASN A 243 -4.45 -20.46 -1.05
CA ASN A 243 -3.30 -19.64 -1.41
C ASN A 243 -2.02 -20.19 -0.76
N PRO A 244 -1.16 -20.89 -1.52
CA PRO A 244 0.07 -21.48 -1.00
C PRO A 244 1.13 -20.44 -0.61
N ALA A 245 1.00 -19.18 -1.01
CA ALA A 245 1.97 -18.11 -0.74
C ALA A 245 1.69 -17.33 0.56
N THR A 246 0.53 -17.56 1.20
CA THR A 246 0.06 -16.79 2.36
C THR A 246 1.11 -16.76 3.48
N GLY A 247 1.58 -15.57 3.85
CA GLY A 247 2.49 -15.37 4.97
C GLY A 247 3.98 -15.70 4.73
N LEU A 248 4.38 -16.12 3.51
CA LEU A 248 5.79 -16.43 3.20
C LEU A 248 6.73 -15.24 3.44
N GLY A 249 6.34 -14.02 3.04
CA GLY A 249 7.15 -12.82 3.29
C GLY A 249 7.33 -12.53 4.78
N GLY A 250 6.27 -12.74 5.58
CA GLY A 250 6.32 -12.60 7.03
C GLY A 250 7.19 -13.65 7.72
N GLU A 251 7.12 -14.92 7.28
CA GLU A 251 7.98 -16.00 7.74
C GLU A 251 9.45 -15.70 7.47
N LEU A 252 9.77 -15.24 6.25
CA LEU A 252 11.12 -14.84 5.85
C LEU A 252 11.67 -13.76 6.78
N LEU A 253 10.88 -12.70 7.02
CA LEU A 253 11.27 -11.62 7.92
C LEU A 253 11.50 -12.13 9.35
N LYS A 254 10.62 -12.98 9.88
CA LYS A 254 10.79 -13.58 11.22
C LYS A 254 12.08 -14.40 11.31
N LYS A 255 12.37 -15.24 10.31
CA LYS A 255 13.60 -16.06 10.25
C LYS A 255 14.86 -15.20 10.21
N ALA A 256 14.80 -14.04 9.56
CA ALA A 256 15.91 -13.09 9.49
C ALA A 256 16.08 -12.19 10.74
N GLY A 257 15.37 -12.49 11.85
CA GLY A 257 15.41 -11.72 13.09
C GLY A 257 14.33 -10.63 13.20
N GLY A 258 13.27 -10.72 12.39
CA GLY A 258 12.23 -9.71 12.27
C GLY A 258 12.68 -8.49 11.47
N PRO A 259 11.79 -7.49 11.26
CA PRO A 259 12.23 -6.18 10.83
C PRO A 259 13.27 -5.66 11.83
N LYS A 260 14.53 -5.51 11.43
CA LYS A 260 15.59 -4.93 12.28
C LYS A 260 15.28 -3.50 12.75
N ALA A 261 14.25 -2.88 12.16
CA ALA A 261 13.76 -1.55 12.45
C ALA A 261 12.21 -1.54 12.34
N LYS A 262 11.52 -0.89 13.28
CA LYS A 262 10.08 -0.59 13.14
C LYS A 262 9.86 0.20 11.84
N ALA A 263 8.67 0.18 11.25
CA ALA A 263 8.36 1.00 10.07
C ALA A 263 8.67 2.51 10.28
N SER A 264 8.58 2.97 11.54
CA SER A 264 8.96 4.32 11.97
C SER A 264 10.47 4.62 11.91
N GLN A 265 11.33 3.59 11.86
CA GLN A 265 12.79 3.65 11.81
C GLN A 265 13.36 3.33 10.41
N GLN A 266 12.51 3.06 9.40
CA GLN A 266 12.98 2.83 8.03
C GLN A 266 13.40 4.13 7.31
N ARG A 267 12.97 5.28 7.82
CA ARG A 267 13.42 6.61 7.41
C ARG A 267 13.53 7.48 8.64
N ASP A 268 14.72 8.00 8.86
CA ASP A 268 14.99 8.81 10.03
C ASP A 268 14.73 10.28 9.69
N ALA A 269 14.17 11.04 10.63
CA ALA A 269 14.12 12.50 10.58
C ALA A 269 15.54 13.06 10.62
N PHE A 270 15.84 14.10 9.83
CA PHE A 270 17.16 14.72 9.84
C PHE A 270 17.52 15.21 11.24
N SER A 271 18.74 14.97 11.67
CA SER A 271 19.29 15.54 12.90
C SER A 271 19.42 17.06 12.79
N SER A 272 19.53 17.75 13.92
CA SER A 272 19.77 19.20 13.94
C SER A 272 21.03 19.60 13.17
N ALA A 273 22.09 18.79 13.21
CA ALA A 273 23.32 19.02 12.44
C ALA A 273 23.08 18.89 10.93
N GLU A 274 22.34 17.86 10.49
CA GLU A 274 21.97 17.68 9.08
C GLU A 274 21.05 18.79 8.58
N LEU A 275 20.08 19.25 9.39
CA LEU A 275 19.27 20.44 9.08
C LEU A 275 20.16 21.68 8.95
N GLY A 276 21.12 21.86 9.86
CA GLY A 276 22.13 22.92 9.78
C GLY A 276 22.87 22.92 8.45
N LEU A 277 23.31 21.75 7.97
CA LEU A 277 23.98 21.59 6.67
C LEU A 277 23.05 21.89 5.49
N ILE A 278 21.84 21.32 5.49
CA ILE A 278 20.84 21.49 4.42
C ILE A 278 20.40 22.94 4.27
N PHE A 279 20.24 23.68 5.37
CA PHE A 279 19.77 25.06 5.31
C PHE A 279 20.92 26.09 5.25
N SER A 280 22.18 25.63 5.19
CA SER A 280 23.37 26.49 5.02
C SER A 280 23.78 26.72 3.56
N ALA A 281 23.03 26.20 2.58
CA ALA A 281 23.35 26.39 1.16
C ALA A 281 23.36 27.87 0.75
N PRO A 282 24.13 28.24 -0.29
CA PRO A 282 24.27 29.63 -0.72
C PRO A 282 22.93 30.34 -0.99
N TRP A 283 21.94 29.62 -1.53
CA TRP A 283 20.63 30.20 -1.82
C TRP A 283 19.81 30.55 -0.56
N PHE A 284 20.05 29.89 0.58
CA PHE A 284 19.42 30.27 1.84
C PHE A 284 20.11 31.48 2.48
N LYS A 285 21.43 31.63 2.27
CA LYS A 285 22.20 32.78 2.76
C LYS A 285 21.96 34.05 1.95
N ASN A 286 21.70 33.92 0.66
CA ASN A 286 21.57 35.07 -0.24
C ASN A 286 20.12 35.35 -0.66
N GLY A 287 19.16 34.50 -0.27
CA GLY A 287 17.77 34.58 -0.76
C GLY A 287 17.57 34.06 -2.20
N VAL A 288 18.65 33.83 -2.95
CA VAL A 288 18.66 33.30 -4.33
C VAL A 288 19.99 32.59 -4.61
N GLY A 289 20.03 31.72 -5.61
CA GLY A 289 21.29 31.07 -6.02
C GLY A 289 22.29 32.02 -6.68
N GLN A 290 23.45 31.48 -7.06
CA GLN A 290 24.48 32.26 -7.74
C GLN A 290 24.21 32.39 -9.24
N ARG A 291 24.48 33.58 -9.78
CA ARG A 291 24.51 33.83 -11.22
C ARG A 291 25.82 33.34 -11.83
N THR A 292 25.75 32.92 -13.09
CA THR A 292 26.95 32.71 -13.90
C THR A 292 27.60 34.05 -14.27
N PRO A 293 28.86 34.07 -14.74
CA PRO A 293 29.49 35.30 -15.24
C PRO A 293 28.69 36.02 -16.34
N LYS A 294 27.83 35.29 -17.06
CA LYS A 294 26.91 35.83 -18.08
C LYS A 294 25.58 36.34 -17.50
N GLY A 295 25.48 36.52 -16.18
CA GLY A 295 24.29 37.01 -15.49
C GLY A 295 23.14 36.01 -15.35
N LYS A 296 23.22 34.81 -15.94
CA LYS A 296 22.11 33.83 -15.94
C LYS A 296 22.15 32.85 -14.77
N PHE A 297 20.98 32.38 -14.33
CA PHE A 297 20.83 31.30 -13.35
C PHE A 297 20.84 29.92 -14.02
N TYR A 298 22.02 29.32 -14.17
CA TYR A 298 22.14 28.00 -14.79
C TYR A 298 21.97 26.85 -13.79
N ALA A 299 22.63 26.95 -12.63
CA ALA A 299 22.72 25.87 -11.65
C ALA A 299 21.68 25.93 -10.54
N TYR A 300 20.86 26.99 -10.48
CA TYR A 300 19.88 27.26 -9.43
C TYR A 300 18.45 27.27 -9.97
N ARG A 301 17.49 26.81 -9.15
CA ARG A 301 16.05 26.87 -9.42
C ARG A 301 15.31 27.27 -8.14
N PRO A 302 14.21 28.05 -8.20
CA PRO A 302 13.49 28.46 -6.98
C PRO A 302 12.97 27.33 -6.11
N HIS A 303 12.60 26.17 -6.68
CA HIS A 303 12.24 25.02 -5.87
C HIS A 303 13.34 24.53 -4.92
N TYR A 304 14.62 24.93 -5.14
CA TYR A 304 15.71 24.59 -4.23
C TYR A 304 15.60 25.30 -2.87
N TYR A 305 15.08 26.53 -2.89
CA TYR A 305 14.84 27.31 -1.69
C TYR A 305 13.51 26.87 -1.03
N TRP A 306 12.43 26.84 -1.81
CA TRP A 306 11.10 26.65 -1.25
C TRP A 306 10.75 25.21 -0.88
N LEU A 307 11.07 24.20 -1.70
CA LEU A 307 10.62 22.82 -1.40
C LEU A 307 11.13 22.29 -0.05
N PRO A 308 12.41 22.47 0.34
CA PRO A 308 12.87 22.00 1.64
C PRO A 308 12.16 22.70 2.81
N LEU A 309 11.95 24.02 2.72
CA LEU A 309 11.23 24.79 3.73
C LEU A 309 9.76 24.36 3.83
N LEU A 310 9.08 24.22 2.70
CA LEU A 310 7.68 23.77 2.65
C LEU A 310 7.50 22.35 3.20
N ALA A 311 8.46 21.45 2.96
CA ALA A 311 8.40 20.10 3.50
C ALA A 311 8.67 20.05 5.01
N LEU A 312 9.58 20.89 5.52
CA LEU A 312 9.93 20.96 6.94
C LEU A 312 8.83 21.63 7.78
N LEU A 313 8.25 22.72 7.28
CA LEU A 313 7.31 23.58 8.02
C LEU A 313 5.84 23.31 7.69
N GLY A 314 5.56 22.67 6.54
CA GLY A 314 4.20 22.31 6.12
C GLY A 314 3.99 20.81 5.91
N GLY A 315 5.03 19.98 6.09
CA GLY A 315 4.90 18.53 6.06
C GLY A 315 4.43 17.94 4.73
N GLY A 316 4.42 18.66 3.62
CA GLY A 316 3.92 18.17 2.33
C GLY A 316 4.75 17.02 1.75
N ARG A 317 4.11 16.07 1.03
CA ARG A 317 4.88 15.05 0.27
C ARG A 317 5.55 15.71 -0.94
N LEU A 318 6.67 15.15 -1.40
CA LEU A 318 7.47 15.75 -2.49
C LEU A 318 6.62 16.07 -3.73
N ASN A 319 5.87 15.10 -4.25
CA ASN A 319 5.05 15.33 -5.44
C ASN A 319 3.88 16.27 -5.17
N GLU A 320 3.29 16.23 -3.96
CA GLU A 320 2.20 17.15 -3.57
C GLU A 320 2.67 18.60 -3.60
N LEU A 321 3.84 18.88 -3.04
CA LEU A 321 4.44 20.23 -3.07
C LEU A 321 4.86 20.62 -4.49
N SER A 322 5.47 19.68 -5.22
CA SER A 322 5.99 19.93 -6.58
C SER A 322 4.90 20.26 -7.60
N GLN A 323 3.66 19.79 -7.38
CA GLN A 323 2.52 19.96 -8.28
C GLN A 323 1.54 21.05 -7.82
N LEU A 324 1.87 21.84 -6.79
CA LEU A 324 0.97 22.88 -6.28
C LEU A 324 0.65 23.91 -7.37
N TYR A 325 -0.64 24.18 -7.54
CA TYR A 325 -1.13 25.31 -8.30
C TYR A 325 -1.14 26.56 -7.40
N LEU A 326 -1.04 27.74 -8.01
CA LEU A 326 -1.19 28.99 -7.26
C LEU A 326 -2.61 29.16 -6.69
N SER A 327 -3.60 28.48 -7.26
CA SER A 327 -4.99 28.42 -6.78
C SER A 327 -5.20 27.50 -5.57
N ASP A 328 -4.21 26.64 -5.26
CA ASP A 328 -4.21 25.80 -4.06
C ASP A 328 -3.63 26.57 -2.85
N ILE A 329 -3.19 27.81 -3.04
CA ILE A 329 -2.68 28.69 -1.97
C ILE A 329 -3.74 29.77 -1.75
N ARG A 330 -4.53 29.58 -0.70
CA ARG A 330 -5.77 30.34 -0.42
C ARG A 330 -5.63 31.15 0.86
N LEU A 331 -6.53 32.12 1.01
CA LEU A 331 -6.75 32.87 2.24
C LEU A 331 -8.11 32.46 2.79
N ASP A 332 -8.23 32.29 4.10
CA ASP A 332 -9.54 32.18 4.74
C ASP A 332 -10.17 33.56 4.95
N GLU A 333 -11.40 33.60 5.48
CA GLU A 333 -12.13 34.83 5.78
C GLU A 333 -11.41 35.73 6.80
N SER A 334 -10.54 35.14 7.62
CA SER A 334 -9.72 35.84 8.62
C SER A 334 -8.36 36.32 8.08
N GLY A 335 -8.06 36.07 6.80
CA GLY A 335 -6.80 36.43 6.16
C GLY A 335 -5.65 35.45 6.41
N ILE A 336 -5.90 34.28 6.98
CA ILE A 336 -4.88 33.25 7.19
C ILE A 336 -4.61 32.52 5.87
N ALA A 337 -3.36 32.57 5.42
CA ALA A 337 -2.92 31.81 4.27
C ALA A 337 -2.81 30.32 4.60
N TYR A 338 -3.28 29.45 3.69
CA TYR A 338 -3.16 28.01 3.82
C TYR A 338 -2.93 27.31 2.48
N PHE A 339 -2.27 26.16 2.55
CA PHE A 339 -2.19 25.18 1.47
C PHE A 339 -3.44 24.31 1.50
N ASP A 340 -4.13 24.26 0.37
CA ASP A 340 -5.26 23.38 0.16
C ASP A 340 -4.82 22.18 -0.69
N PHE A 341 -4.49 21.08 -0.03
CA PHE A 341 -4.19 19.81 -0.70
C PHE A 341 -5.49 19.12 -1.10
N ASN A 342 -6.26 19.70 -2.01
CA ASN A 342 -7.53 19.14 -2.49
C ASN A 342 -7.40 18.36 -3.82
N LEU A 343 -8.53 17.76 -4.21
CA LEU A 343 -8.78 17.18 -5.53
C LEU A 343 -9.74 18.02 -6.39
N GLU A 344 -10.08 19.24 -5.97
CA GLU A 344 -11.12 20.04 -6.64
C GLU A 344 -10.56 20.82 -7.84
N GLY A 345 -11.08 20.56 -9.04
CA GLY A 345 -10.74 21.25 -10.28
C GLY A 345 -10.64 20.29 -11.46
N GLU A 346 -10.91 20.79 -12.68
CA GLU A 346 -10.73 20.05 -13.92
C GLU A 346 -9.29 19.52 -13.99
N GLY A 347 -9.11 18.20 -13.92
CA GLY A 347 -7.81 17.57 -14.09
C GLY A 347 -7.08 17.10 -12.82
N LYS A 348 -7.77 16.83 -11.71
CA LYS A 348 -7.20 16.25 -10.48
C LYS A 348 -7.71 14.81 -10.29
N MET A 349 -6.82 13.86 -9.96
CA MET A 349 -7.18 12.45 -9.71
C MET A 349 -6.69 11.94 -8.35
N ASP A 350 -7.50 11.08 -7.73
CA ASP A 350 -7.06 10.17 -6.67
C ASP A 350 -6.19 9.05 -7.23
N LEU A 351 -5.13 8.63 -6.51
CA LEU A 351 -4.39 7.43 -6.94
C LEU A 351 -5.16 6.13 -6.67
N ASP A 352 -6.20 6.13 -5.82
CA ASP A 352 -6.97 4.94 -5.43
C ASP A 352 -8.40 4.90 -6.02
N GLY A 353 -8.86 6.00 -6.63
CA GLY A 353 -10.19 6.10 -7.24
C GLY A 353 -10.13 5.82 -8.73
N MET A 354 -10.79 4.74 -9.16
CA MET A 354 -11.05 4.46 -10.58
C MET A 354 -12.00 5.51 -11.17
N GLU A 355 -11.49 6.62 -11.67
CA GLU A 355 -12.18 7.31 -12.76
C GLU A 355 -11.17 8.01 -13.66
N LYS A 356 -11.01 7.45 -14.87
CA LYS A 356 -10.26 8.05 -15.96
C LYS A 356 -11.01 9.29 -16.44
N SER A 357 -10.40 10.46 -16.27
CA SER A 357 -10.54 11.51 -17.28
C SER A 357 -9.19 11.71 -17.97
N LEU A 358 -9.21 11.61 -19.31
CA LEU A 358 -8.04 11.84 -20.16
C LEU A 358 -7.66 13.33 -20.05
N GLY A 359 -6.49 13.63 -19.46
CA GLY A 359 -5.89 14.97 -19.53
C GLY A 359 -5.11 15.48 -18.30
N THR A 360 -4.96 14.68 -17.24
CA THR A 360 -4.57 15.20 -15.91
C THR A 360 -3.07 15.07 -15.58
N ASP A 361 -2.50 16.04 -14.85
CA ASP A 361 -1.10 16.04 -14.39
C ASP A 361 -0.92 16.19 -12.85
N LYS A 362 -2.01 16.39 -12.09
CA LYS A 362 -2.01 16.52 -10.63
C LYS A 362 -2.65 15.28 -9.98
N SER A 363 -2.00 14.74 -8.93
CA SER A 363 -2.53 13.55 -8.24
C SER A 363 -2.21 13.49 -6.75
N LEU A 364 -3.18 13.09 -5.93
CA LEU A 364 -2.98 12.81 -4.50
C LEU A 364 -3.01 11.32 -4.22
N LYS A 365 -2.17 10.87 -3.28
CA LYS A 365 -1.92 9.44 -3.04
C LYS A 365 -3.16 8.63 -2.72
N THR A 366 -4.17 9.24 -2.10
CA THR A 366 -5.42 8.62 -1.65
C THR A 366 -6.45 9.74 -1.43
N ILE A 367 -7.76 9.41 -1.40
CA ILE A 367 -8.84 10.34 -0.96
C ILE A 367 -8.49 10.96 0.41
N ASN A 368 -7.89 10.15 1.28
CA ASN A 368 -7.47 10.51 2.64
C ASN A 368 -6.29 11.49 2.68
N SER A 369 -5.69 11.84 1.54
CA SER A 369 -4.62 12.84 1.47
C SER A 369 -5.12 14.28 1.44
N GLN A 370 -6.44 14.47 1.30
CA GLN A 370 -7.07 15.79 1.31
C GLN A 370 -6.95 16.46 2.67
N ARG A 371 -6.39 17.67 2.70
CA ARG A 371 -6.16 18.43 3.93
C ARG A 371 -5.84 19.88 3.64
N ILE A 372 -6.12 20.72 4.63
CA ILE A 372 -5.68 22.11 4.67
C ILE A 372 -4.52 22.23 5.66
N ILE A 373 -3.48 22.97 5.30
CA ILE A 373 -2.34 23.27 6.17
C ILE A 373 -2.08 24.78 6.14
N PRO A 374 -2.26 25.51 7.25
CA PRO A 374 -1.87 26.91 7.33
C PRO A 374 -0.41 27.13 6.96
N VAL A 375 -0.14 28.24 6.28
CA VAL A 375 1.23 28.64 5.94
C VAL A 375 1.91 29.12 7.22
N HIS A 376 3.00 28.45 7.58
CA HIS A 376 3.81 28.77 8.75
C HIS A 376 4.33 30.22 8.69
N ALA A 377 4.30 30.94 9.81
CA ALA A 377 4.74 32.34 9.92
C ALA A 377 6.15 32.58 9.38
N TYR A 378 7.11 31.71 9.74
CA TYR A 378 8.46 31.74 9.17
C TYR A 378 8.52 31.74 7.63
N LEU A 379 7.61 31.04 6.92
CA LEU A 379 7.55 31.09 5.45
C LEU A 379 7.07 32.46 4.96
N LEU A 380 6.06 33.03 5.63
CA LEU A 380 5.53 34.37 5.33
C LEU A 380 6.64 35.42 5.51
N GLU A 381 7.39 35.35 6.62
CA GLU A 381 8.53 36.24 6.88
C GLU A 381 9.65 36.11 5.84
N ARG A 382 9.79 34.95 5.18
CA ARG A 382 10.74 34.72 4.09
C ARG A 382 10.21 35.13 2.71
N GLY A 383 9.02 35.73 2.63
CA GLY A 383 8.49 36.32 1.41
C GLY A 383 7.68 35.35 0.55
N PHE A 384 7.08 34.32 1.15
CA PHE A 384 6.39 33.28 0.39
C PHE A 384 5.18 33.83 -0.39
N LEU A 385 4.36 34.69 0.21
CA LEU A 385 3.19 35.25 -0.47
C LEU A 385 3.58 36.27 -1.55
N GLU A 386 4.66 37.01 -1.34
CA GLU A 386 5.23 37.92 -2.35
C GLU A 386 5.72 37.14 -3.57
N TYR A 387 6.39 36.01 -3.36
CA TYR A 387 6.78 35.09 -4.44
C TYR A 387 5.57 34.54 -5.17
N VAL A 388 4.55 34.05 -4.45
CA VAL A 388 3.30 33.54 -5.04
C VAL A 388 2.60 34.63 -5.87
N ASN A 389 2.53 35.86 -5.37
CA ASN A 389 1.93 36.98 -6.10
C ASN A 389 2.73 37.33 -7.36
N ALA A 390 4.06 37.38 -7.28
CA ALA A 390 4.92 37.64 -8.43
C ALA A 390 4.76 36.58 -9.53
N LEU A 391 4.57 35.30 -9.16
CA LEU A 391 4.25 34.24 -10.12
C LEU A 391 2.89 34.47 -10.80
N ARG A 392 1.87 34.90 -10.06
CA ARG A 392 0.54 35.22 -10.62
C ARG A 392 0.65 36.38 -11.62
N VAL A 393 1.36 37.44 -11.26
CA VAL A 393 1.62 38.60 -12.14
C VAL A 393 2.40 38.20 -13.39
N ALA A 394 3.36 37.28 -13.26
CA ALA A 394 4.10 36.72 -14.38
C ALA A 394 3.30 35.72 -15.25
N GLY A 395 2.01 35.50 -14.96
CA GLY A 395 1.13 34.62 -15.73
C GLY A 395 1.39 33.13 -15.51
N HIS A 396 2.12 32.76 -14.45
CA HIS A 396 2.33 31.36 -14.10
C HIS A 396 1.13 30.78 -13.36
N VAL A 397 0.88 29.49 -13.58
CA VAL A 397 -0.27 28.77 -13.00
C VAL A 397 0.16 27.86 -11.82
N ARG A 398 1.44 27.47 -11.78
CA ARG A 398 2.03 26.58 -10.78
C ARG A 398 3.01 27.30 -9.87
N LEU A 399 3.19 26.77 -8.66
CA LEU A 399 4.20 27.27 -7.71
C LEU A 399 5.63 27.04 -8.18
N PHE A 400 5.85 25.97 -8.95
CA PHE A 400 7.15 25.60 -9.54
C PHE A 400 7.02 25.37 -11.05
N PRO A 401 6.87 26.44 -11.86
CA PRO A 401 6.72 26.34 -13.31
C PRO A 401 7.92 25.66 -13.99
N GLU A 402 9.09 25.73 -13.36
CA GLU A 402 10.33 25.17 -13.85
C GLU A 402 10.49 23.66 -13.60
N LEU A 403 9.55 22.99 -12.93
CA LEU A 403 9.52 21.53 -12.82
C LEU A 403 8.84 20.90 -14.04
N SER A 404 9.41 19.83 -14.57
CA SER A 404 8.83 19.10 -15.71
C SER A 404 7.94 17.97 -15.21
N PHE A 405 6.80 17.78 -15.86
CA PHE A 405 5.94 16.63 -15.63
C PHE A 405 6.59 15.36 -16.19
N ASP A 406 6.63 14.31 -15.37
CA ASP A 406 6.96 12.96 -15.80
C ASP A 406 5.70 12.10 -15.75
N LYS A 407 5.39 11.39 -16.84
CA LYS A 407 4.17 10.56 -16.97
C LYS A 407 4.00 9.53 -15.85
N THR A 408 5.09 9.17 -15.21
CA THR A 408 5.18 8.06 -14.28
C THR A 408 5.31 8.55 -12.84
N LYS A 409 6.16 9.54 -12.60
CA LYS A 409 6.53 10.05 -11.27
C LYS A 409 6.00 11.46 -10.98
N GLY A 410 5.24 12.06 -11.90
CA GLY A 410 4.69 13.41 -11.77
C GLY A 410 5.78 14.49 -11.75
N TYR A 411 5.46 15.64 -11.15
CA TYR A 411 6.37 16.78 -11.01
C TYR A 411 7.50 16.54 -10.00
N GLY A 412 7.32 15.59 -9.07
CA GLY A 412 8.30 15.29 -8.02
C GLY A 412 9.59 14.63 -8.51
N LYS A 413 9.64 14.10 -9.75
CA LYS A 413 10.83 13.37 -10.25
C LYS A 413 12.08 14.24 -10.29
N ALA A 414 12.00 15.42 -10.91
CA ALA A 414 13.14 16.30 -11.09
C ALA A 414 13.61 16.87 -9.74
N ALA A 415 12.66 17.32 -8.91
CA ALA A 415 12.94 17.83 -7.57
C ALA A 415 13.55 16.74 -6.66
N GLY A 416 13.02 15.52 -6.69
CA GLY A 416 13.55 14.40 -5.90
C GLY A 416 14.92 13.95 -6.37
N LYS A 417 15.18 13.97 -7.69
CA LYS A 417 16.51 13.70 -8.24
C LYS A 417 17.51 14.75 -7.76
N TRP A 418 17.16 16.02 -7.88
CA TRP A 418 18.01 17.11 -7.39
C TRP A 418 18.29 16.97 -5.89
N PHE A 419 17.25 16.90 -5.05
CA PHE A 419 17.43 16.91 -3.60
C PHE A 419 18.21 15.68 -3.13
N ASN A 420 17.77 14.47 -3.47
CA ASN A 420 18.37 13.26 -2.90
C ASN A 420 19.72 12.91 -3.54
N GLU A 421 19.85 13.04 -4.86
CA GLU A 421 21.04 12.57 -5.56
C GLU A 421 22.13 13.62 -5.58
N ARG A 422 21.79 14.82 -6.05
CA ARG A 422 22.75 15.90 -6.24
C ARG A 422 23.02 16.61 -4.92
N TYR A 423 21.98 17.11 -4.26
CA TYR A 423 22.17 17.98 -3.11
C TYR A 423 22.62 17.20 -1.87
N LEU A 424 21.86 16.22 -1.40
CA LEU A 424 22.26 15.41 -0.24
C LEU A 424 23.48 14.54 -0.56
N GLY A 425 23.45 13.77 -1.63
CA GLY A 425 24.48 12.76 -1.92
C GLY A 425 25.80 13.35 -2.43
N ILE A 426 25.75 14.19 -3.47
CA ILE A 426 26.97 14.70 -4.11
C ILE A 426 27.52 15.94 -3.39
N GLU A 427 26.67 16.92 -3.08
CA GLU A 427 27.11 18.20 -2.51
C GLU A 427 27.33 18.10 -0.99
N LEU A 428 26.39 17.53 -0.23
CA LEU A 428 26.49 17.41 1.23
C LEU A 428 27.13 16.11 1.73
N LYS A 429 27.42 15.15 0.83
CA LYS A 429 28.01 13.84 1.16
C LYS A 429 27.21 13.02 2.19
N ILE A 430 25.90 13.21 2.26
CA ILE A 430 25.01 12.40 3.10
C ILE A 430 24.84 11.02 2.44
N PRO A 431 25.04 9.90 3.17
CA PRO A 431 24.92 8.56 2.62
C PRO A 431 23.57 8.31 1.95
N ARG A 432 23.61 7.67 0.76
CA ARG A 432 22.42 7.32 -0.02
C ARG A 432 21.91 5.91 0.29
N ASP A 433 21.78 5.59 1.57
CA ASP A 433 21.27 4.29 2.07
C ASP A 433 19.73 4.21 2.12
N GLY A 434 19.04 5.28 1.70
CA GLY A 434 17.58 5.38 1.69
C GLY A 434 16.96 5.83 3.02
N ARG A 435 17.75 6.00 4.08
CA ARG A 435 17.28 6.50 5.39
C ARG A 435 17.08 8.00 5.37
N ARG A 436 17.97 8.72 4.69
CA ARG A 436 17.91 10.17 4.46
C ARG A 436 17.40 10.48 3.06
N THR A 437 16.21 11.05 2.99
CA THR A 437 15.61 11.49 1.72
C THR A 437 14.86 12.80 1.91
N PHE A 438 14.30 13.37 0.85
CA PHE A 438 13.36 14.48 0.94
C PHE A 438 12.23 14.23 1.95
N HIS A 439 11.75 12.99 2.05
CA HIS A 439 10.68 12.65 2.99
C HIS A 439 11.12 12.68 4.46
N SER A 440 12.43 12.69 4.75
CA SER A 440 12.95 12.89 6.10
C SER A 440 12.57 14.28 6.66
N LEU A 441 12.44 15.32 5.81
CA LEU A 441 11.92 16.64 6.25
C LEU A 441 10.48 16.54 6.74
N ARG A 442 9.64 15.74 6.08
CA ARG A 442 8.27 15.47 6.56
C ARG A 442 8.28 14.66 7.87
N HIS A 443 9.27 13.78 8.07
CA HIS A 443 9.44 13.11 9.37
C HIS A 443 9.83 14.11 10.46
N ASN A 444 10.71 15.08 10.19
CA ASN A 444 10.97 16.20 11.12
C ASN A 444 9.68 16.95 11.46
N PHE A 445 8.88 17.30 10.45
CA PHE A 445 7.57 17.93 10.67
C PHE A 445 6.67 17.06 11.56
N ALA A 446 6.52 15.77 11.26
CA ALA A 446 5.66 14.87 12.03
C ALA A 446 6.12 14.73 13.49
N THR A 447 7.43 14.67 13.73
CA THR A 447 8.01 14.62 15.08
C THR A 447 7.76 15.93 15.84
N ALA A 448 8.02 17.08 15.21
CA ALA A 448 7.77 18.39 15.83
C ALA A 448 6.28 18.59 16.12
N LEU A 449 5.41 18.23 15.17
CA LEU A 449 3.96 18.25 15.35
C LEU A 449 3.54 17.33 16.49
N GLY A 450 4.13 16.14 16.61
CA GLY A 450 3.90 15.21 17.71
C GLY A 450 4.14 15.83 19.10
N ALA A 451 5.14 16.70 19.22
CA ALA A 451 5.50 17.41 20.45
C ALA A 451 4.58 18.59 20.81
N THR A 452 3.71 19.03 19.89
CA THR A 452 2.74 20.10 20.17
C THR A 452 1.61 19.61 21.09
N GLY A 453 0.91 20.55 21.75
CA GLY A 453 -0.28 20.27 22.55
C GLY A 453 -1.54 19.92 21.74
N LEU A 454 -1.46 19.84 20.40
CA LEU A 454 -2.63 19.55 19.57
C LEU A 454 -3.21 18.15 19.85
N PRO A 455 -4.54 17.98 19.80
CA PRO A 455 -5.17 16.67 19.83
C PRO A 455 -4.67 15.75 18.70
N THR A 456 -4.53 14.45 18.99
CA THR A 456 -4.08 13.43 18.02
C THR A 456 -4.92 13.40 16.74
N THR A 457 -6.21 13.72 16.85
CA THR A 457 -7.13 13.86 15.72
C THR A 457 -6.70 14.98 14.77
N LEU A 458 -6.43 16.18 15.29
CA LEU A 458 -5.95 17.33 14.51
C LEU A 458 -4.56 17.09 13.92
N LYS A 459 -3.65 16.44 14.68
CA LYS A 459 -2.34 16.03 14.18
C LYS A 459 -2.47 15.06 12.99
N SER A 460 -3.43 14.14 13.05
CA SER A 460 -3.71 13.19 11.97
C SER A 460 -4.30 13.86 10.74
N ASP A 461 -5.14 14.89 10.92
CA ASP A 461 -5.71 15.70 9.84
C ASP A 461 -4.61 16.49 9.11
N LEU A 462 -3.72 17.18 9.84
CA LEU A 462 -2.55 17.86 9.26
C LEU A 462 -1.60 16.90 8.52
N MET A 463 -1.54 15.65 8.95
CA MET A 463 -0.77 14.61 8.28
C MET A 463 -1.49 13.91 7.12
N GLY A 464 -2.78 14.19 6.87
CA GLY A 464 -3.55 13.47 5.85
C GLY A 464 -3.59 11.97 6.11
N HIS A 465 -3.81 11.61 7.39
CA HIS A 465 -4.04 10.25 7.86
C HIS A 465 -5.50 9.99 8.23
N SER A 466 -6.38 11.00 8.17
CA SER A 466 -7.80 10.84 8.44
C SER A 466 -8.53 10.12 7.30
N ARG A 467 -9.51 9.28 7.67
CA ARG A 467 -10.13 8.29 6.78
C ARG A 467 -11.33 8.82 5.96
N SER A 468 -11.66 10.12 6.02
CA SER A 468 -12.78 10.68 5.26
C SER A 468 -12.78 12.21 5.16
N LYS A 469 -12.99 12.74 3.94
CA LYS A 469 -13.17 14.18 3.63
C LYS A 469 -14.30 14.81 4.44
N ALA A 470 -15.43 14.11 4.56
CA ALA A 470 -16.60 14.54 5.33
C ALA A 470 -16.30 14.76 6.82
N LEU A 471 -15.32 14.06 7.39
CA LEU A 471 -14.93 14.26 8.79
C LEU A 471 -14.07 15.51 8.98
N VAL A 472 -13.31 15.89 7.95
CA VAL A 472 -12.48 17.10 7.92
C VAL A 472 -13.39 18.31 7.74
N GLU A 473 -14.24 18.32 6.71
CA GLU A 473 -15.27 19.37 6.49
C GLU A 473 -16.21 19.52 7.71
N SER A 474 -16.74 18.40 8.24
CA SER A 474 -17.57 18.41 9.46
C SER A 474 -16.86 18.97 10.70
N ARG A 475 -15.52 18.92 10.78
CA ARG A 475 -14.76 19.47 11.93
C ARG A 475 -14.43 20.94 11.74
N TYR A 476 -14.26 21.38 10.49
CA TYR A 476 -14.21 22.80 10.15
C TYR A 476 -15.55 23.47 10.47
N ASP A 477 -16.68 22.84 10.11
CA ASP A 477 -18.02 23.33 10.42
C ASP A 477 -18.36 23.28 11.93
N LYS A 478 -17.67 22.44 12.71
CA LYS A 478 -17.94 22.22 14.15
C LYS A 478 -16.86 22.76 15.11
N GLY A 479 -15.98 23.66 14.64
CA GLY A 479 -15.19 24.51 15.56
C GLY A 479 -13.68 24.29 15.64
N ALA A 480 -13.07 23.46 14.79
CA ALA A 480 -11.62 23.56 14.58
C ALA A 480 -11.33 24.69 13.57
N SER A 481 -11.17 25.91 14.07
CA SER A 481 -10.83 27.06 13.22
C SER A 481 -9.47 26.85 12.53
N VAL A 482 -9.30 27.36 11.30
CA VAL A 482 -8.00 27.42 10.60
C VAL A 482 -6.92 28.04 11.51
N LYS A 483 -7.32 28.97 12.37
CA LYS A 483 -6.50 29.56 13.42
C LYS A 483 -5.93 28.55 14.42
N THR A 484 -6.70 27.57 14.89
CA THR A 484 -6.20 26.51 15.78
C THR A 484 -5.11 25.67 15.11
N PHE A 485 -5.27 25.37 13.82
CA PHE A 485 -4.21 24.72 13.05
C PHE A 485 -3.00 25.65 12.87
N GLN A 486 -3.22 26.95 12.66
CA GLN A 486 -2.16 27.92 12.50
C GLN A 486 -1.32 28.04 13.76
N ASP A 487 -1.94 28.08 14.94
CA ASP A 487 -1.24 28.14 16.22
C ASP A 487 -0.33 26.90 16.41
N GLY A 488 -0.86 25.71 16.11
CA GLY A 488 -0.08 24.48 16.19
C GLY A 488 1.03 24.37 15.14
N ILE A 489 0.82 24.91 13.94
CA ILE A 489 1.85 24.98 12.89
C ILE A 489 2.93 26.01 13.27
N ASN A 490 2.56 27.19 13.76
CA ASN A 490 3.49 28.24 14.15
C ASN A 490 4.28 27.89 15.43
N ALA A 491 3.78 26.96 16.24
CA ALA A 491 4.52 26.40 17.37
C ALA A 491 5.68 25.49 16.95
N LEU A 492 5.75 25.08 15.68
CA LEU A 492 6.84 24.25 15.17
C LEU A 492 8.12 25.10 15.09
N SER A 493 9.17 24.65 15.78
CA SER A 493 10.47 25.30 15.75
C SER A 493 11.56 24.29 15.43
N PHE A 494 12.49 24.72 14.59
CA PHE A 494 13.62 23.91 14.15
C PHE A 494 14.91 24.73 14.32
N PRO A 495 16.03 24.11 14.72
CA PRO A 495 17.31 24.79 14.86
C PRO A 495 17.94 25.04 13.49
N LEU A 496 17.41 26.01 12.76
CA LEU A 496 17.87 26.40 11.43
C LEU A 496 18.96 27.48 11.53
N PRO A 497 19.93 27.49 10.60
CA PRO A 497 20.82 28.63 10.43
C PRO A 497 20.01 29.86 9.97
N SER A 498 20.64 31.04 9.97
CA SER A 498 19.98 32.24 9.45
C SER A 498 19.66 32.07 7.96
N ILE A 499 18.37 32.14 7.62
CA ILE A 499 17.87 32.08 6.25
C ILE A 499 17.40 33.48 5.85
N VAL A 500 18.02 34.06 4.82
CA VAL A 500 17.67 35.38 4.28
C VAL A 500 16.35 35.30 3.51
N LYS A 501 15.57 36.39 3.55
CA LYS A 501 14.31 36.54 2.81
C LYS A 501 14.55 36.23 1.33
N PHE A 502 13.61 35.53 0.70
CA PHE A 502 13.73 35.15 -0.69
C PHE A 502 13.77 36.39 -1.60
N ASP A 503 14.74 36.41 -2.52
CA ASP A 503 14.80 37.43 -3.57
C ASP A 503 13.80 37.05 -4.67
N VAL A 504 12.64 37.69 -4.61
CA VAL A 504 11.50 37.41 -5.51
C VAL A 504 11.85 37.71 -6.97
N GLU A 505 12.53 38.81 -7.23
CA GLU A 505 12.89 39.22 -8.59
C GLU A 505 13.90 38.25 -9.21
N GLY A 506 14.98 37.94 -8.46
CA GLY A 506 15.95 36.94 -8.87
C GLY A 506 15.33 35.55 -9.03
N GLY A 507 14.35 35.19 -8.20
CA GLY A 507 13.58 33.96 -8.30
C GLY A 507 12.77 33.83 -9.59
N VAL A 508 11.98 34.86 -9.93
CA VAL A 508 11.19 34.89 -11.16
C VAL A 508 12.10 34.87 -12.40
N GLU A 509 13.22 35.59 -12.35
CA GLU A 509 14.23 35.52 -13.41
C GLU A 509 14.88 34.13 -13.53
N ALA A 510 15.14 33.45 -12.42
CA ALA A 510 15.65 32.07 -12.43
C ALA A 510 14.67 31.09 -13.09
N ILE A 511 13.36 31.28 -12.91
CA ILE A 511 12.32 30.51 -13.62
C ILE A 511 12.39 30.79 -15.12
N ARG A 512 12.44 32.05 -15.52
CA ARG A 512 12.55 32.44 -16.94
C ARG A 512 13.75 31.76 -17.61
N HIS A 513 14.94 31.86 -17.00
CA HIS A 513 16.14 31.18 -17.48
C HIS A 513 15.99 29.66 -17.54
N ALA A 514 15.33 29.04 -16.57
CA ALA A 514 15.08 27.60 -16.58
C ALA A 514 14.15 27.17 -17.71
N LEU A 515 13.10 27.96 -18.00
CA LEU A 515 12.16 27.70 -19.09
C LEU A 515 12.81 27.91 -20.46
N GLU A 516 13.62 28.95 -20.64
CA GLU A 516 14.44 29.17 -21.84
C GLU A 516 15.33 27.95 -22.14
N LEU A 517 16.05 27.47 -21.12
CA LEU A 517 16.91 26.30 -21.26
C LEU A 517 16.12 25.06 -21.69
N LYS A 518 14.92 24.84 -21.12
CA LYS A 518 14.05 23.74 -21.54
C LYS A 518 13.59 23.87 -22.99
N ALA A 519 13.21 25.06 -23.43
CA ALA A 519 12.79 25.30 -24.80
C ALA A 519 13.93 25.01 -25.81
N VAL A 520 15.16 25.42 -25.48
CA VAL A 520 16.35 25.13 -26.31
C VAL A 520 16.65 23.64 -26.38
N HIS A 521 16.61 22.92 -25.25
CA HIS A 521 16.87 21.46 -25.24
C HIS A 521 15.73 20.68 -25.89
N GLY A 522 14.48 21.14 -25.76
CA GLY A 522 13.33 20.52 -26.42
C GLY A 522 13.38 20.62 -27.95
N LYS A 523 13.95 21.69 -28.50
CA LYS A 523 14.17 21.86 -29.95
C LYS A 523 15.30 20.99 -30.52
N LYS A 524 16.26 20.54 -29.71
CA LYS A 524 17.35 19.63 -30.14
C LYS A 524 16.95 18.15 -30.16
N HIS A 525 15.81 17.81 -29.55
CA HIS A 525 15.31 16.43 -29.44
C HIS A 525 14.02 16.18 -30.24
N ARG A 526 13.57 17.18 -31.00
CA ARG A 526 12.67 17.02 -32.14
C ARG A 526 13.51 17.07 -33.40
#